data_AF-A0A954IR57-F1
#
_entry.id   AF-A0A954IR57-F1
#
_cell.length_a   1.000
_cell.length_b   1.000
_cell.length_c   1.000
_cell.angle_alpha   90.00
_cell.angle_beta   90.00
_cell.angle_gamma   90.00
#
_symmetry.space_group_name_H-M   'P 1'
#
loop_
_entity.id
_entity.type
_entity.pdbx_description
1 polymer ?
#
loop_
_entity_poly.entity_id
_entity_poly.type
_entity_poly.pdbx_seq_one_letter_code
_entity_poly.pdbx_strand_id
1 'polypeptide(L)'
;DLDNLKRKVDAGANAVFTQLFYNNSNFFRFRDAYSAAGISVPLVPGIMPITSFARIKRITSMCQAFFPKDLSQRLEAVQDDDRAQFDIGVEYAIDQCRELIDSGVPGMHFYVLNQSQACERILDALGLCPTA
;
A
#
# COMPACT_ATOMS: atom_id res chain seq x y z
N ASP A 1 5.12 -13.53 15.12
CA ASP A 1 5.11 -12.09 14.80
C ASP A 1 3.85 -11.40 15.32
N LEU A 2 2.67 -11.93 15.00
CA LEU A 2 1.39 -11.41 15.49
C LEU A 2 1.31 -11.31 17.03
N ASP A 3 1.85 -12.27 17.78
CA ASP A 3 1.90 -12.20 19.25
C ASP A 3 2.74 -11.01 19.76
N ASN A 4 3.84 -10.69 19.07
CA ASN A 4 4.65 -9.52 19.41
C ASN A 4 3.93 -8.23 19.05
N LEU A 5 3.19 -8.21 17.93
CA LEU A 5 2.32 -7.09 17.59
C LEU A 5 1.26 -6.88 18.66
N LYS A 6 0.60 -7.96 19.11
CA LYS A 6 -0.37 -7.91 20.20
C LYS A 6 0.26 -7.35 21.48
N ARG A 7 1.45 -7.80 21.89
CA ARG A 7 2.17 -7.24 23.04
C ARG A 7 2.41 -5.73 22.94
N LYS A 8 2.72 -5.22 21.74
CA LYS A 8 2.88 -3.76 21.52
C LYS A 8 1.56 -3.01 21.68
N VAL A 9 0.46 -3.59 21.22
CA VAL A 9 -0.88 -3.02 21.38
C VAL A 9 -1.31 -3.06 22.86
N ASP A 10 -1.12 -4.20 23.52
CA ASP A 10 -1.41 -4.38 24.95
C ASP A 10 -0.55 -3.43 25.83
N ALA A 11 0.63 -3.00 25.33
CA ALA A 11 1.48 -1.99 25.96
C ALA A 11 1.04 -0.54 25.71
N GLY A 12 -0.03 -0.30 24.94
CA GLY A 12 -0.66 1.02 24.78
C GLY A 12 -0.66 1.61 23.37
N ALA A 13 -0.28 0.88 22.32
CA ALA A 13 -0.36 1.40 20.95
C ALA A 13 -1.83 1.59 20.50
N ASN A 14 -2.14 2.74 19.90
CA ASN A 14 -3.53 3.11 19.55
C ASN A 14 -3.93 2.81 18.10
N ALA A 15 -2.98 2.47 17.23
CA ALA A 15 -3.21 2.09 15.85
C ALA A 15 -2.01 1.30 15.33
N VAL A 16 -2.23 0.51 14.28
CA VAL A 16 -1.17 -0.23 13.57
C VAL A 16 -1.18 0.22 12.12
N PHE A 17 -0.02 0.66 11.64
CA PHE A 17 0.22 0.96 10.23
C PHE A 17 1.01 -0.19 9.63
N THR A 18 0.53 -0.78 8.55
CA THR A 18 1.24 -1.90 7.91
C THR A 18 2.46 -1.39 7.16
N GLN A 19 3.43 -2.30 6.96
CA GLN A 19 4.39 -2.13 5.89
C GLN A 19 3.69 -2.10 4.52
N LEU A 20 4.35 -1.55 3.50
CA LEU A 20 3.90 -1.56 2.12
C LEU A 20 3.63 -2.97 1.58
N PHE A 21 2.64 -3.08 0.69
CA PHE A 21 2.30 -4.31 -0.01
C PHE A 21 1.73 -4.01 -1.40
N TYR A 22 1.86 -4.97 -2.31
CA TYR A 22 1.34 -4.86 -3.68
C TYR A 22 0.18 -5.80 -3.96
N ASN A 23 -0.21 -6.66 -3.02
CA ASN A 23 -1.35 -7.56 -3.17
C ASN A 23 -2.31 -7.40 -1.98
N ASN A 24 -3.51 -6.89 -2.26
CA ASN A 24 -4.55 -6.66 -1.25
C ASN A 24 -4.95 -7.92 -0.50
N SER A 25 -4.88 -9.10 -1.14
CA SER A 25 -5.16 -10.38 -0.47
C SER A 25 -4.22 -10.63 0.73
N ASN A 26 -2.97 -10.13 0.69
CA ASN A 26 -2.05 -10.25 1.82
C ASN A 26 -2.53 -9.40 3.00
N PHE A 27 -2.99 -8.18 2.72
CA PHE A 27 -3.55 -7.30 3.74
C PHE A 27 -4.83 -7.89 4.34
N PHE A 28 -5.75 -8.41 3.51
CA PHE A 28 -7.00 -9.01 4.00
C PHE A 28 -6.75 -10.22 4.89
N ARG A 29 -5.88 -11.15 4.46
CA ARG A 29 -5.47 -12.28 5.30
C ARG A 29 -4.85 -11.84 6.62
N PHE A 30 -4.05 -10.78 6.59
CA PHE A 30 -3.46 -10.23 7.79
C PHE A 30 -4.51 -9.59 8.71
N ARG A 31 -5.46 -8.82 8.16
CA ARG A 31 -6.59 -8.24 8.89
C ARG A 31 -7.44 -9.31 9.58
N ASP A 32 -7.71 -10.42 8.89
CA ASP A 32 -8.49 -11.52 9.46
C ASP A 32 -7.75 -12.20 10.62
N ALA A 33 -6.45 -12.46 10.46
CA ALA A 33 -5.61 -12.98 11.55
C ALA A 33 -5.48 -12.00 12.72
N TYR A 34 -5.36 -10.70 12.41
CA TYR A 34 -5.29 -9.60 13.39
C TYR A 34 -6.55 -9.55 14.26
N SER A 35 -7.73 -9.65 13.63
CA SER A 35 -9.01 -9.74 14.33
C SER A 35 -9.14 -11.03 15.14
N ALA A 36 -8.77 -12.19 14.56
CA ALA A 36 -8.82 -13.48 15.25
C ALA A 36 -7.91 -13.56 16.49
N ALA A 37 -6.82 -12.79 16.51
CA ALA A 37 -5.94 -12.65 17.68
C ALA A 37 -6.47 -11.67 18.75
N GLY A 38 -7.68 -11.12 18.57
CA GLY A 38 -8.31 -10.20 19.51
C GLY A 38 -7.67 -8.82 19.55
N ILE A 39 -7.00 -8.39 18.48
CA ILE A 39 -6.43 -7.05 18.37
C ILE A 39 -7.49 -6.13 17.75
N SER A 40 -7.86 -5.05 18.46
CA SER A 40 -9.03 -4.22 18.12
C SER A 40 -8.69 -2.77 17.75
N VAL A 41 -7.43 -2.35 17.86
CA VAL A 41 -7.02 -1.00 17.43
C VAL A 41 -7.03 -0.91 15.89
N PRO A 42 -7.24 0.29 15.30
CA PRO A 42 -7.31 0.45 13.85
C PRO A 42 -6.07 -0.10 13.14
N LEU A 43 -6.32 -0.92 12.11
CA LEU A 43 -5.30 -1.42 11.20
C LEU A 43 -5.34 -0.63 9.89
N VAL A 44 -4.33 0.19 9.66
CA VAL A 44 -4.24 1.12 8.53
C VAL A 44 -3.26 0.57 7.48
N PRO A 45 -3.70 0.32 6.23
CA PRO A 45 -2.82 -0.12 5.15
C PRO A 45 -1.80 0.97 4.77
N GLY A 46 -0.53 0.57 4.66
CA GLY A 46 0.55 1.36 4.09
C GLY A 46 0.67 1.16 2.57
N ILE A 47 0.58 2.24 1.80
CA ILE A 47 0.55 2.22 0.34
C ILE A 47 1.73 3.02 -0.20
N MET A 48 2.50 2.42 -1.11
CA MET A 48 3.61 3.09 -1.79
C MET A 48 3.39 3.01 -3.31
N PRO A 49 2.96 4.13 -3.95
CA PRO A 49 2.85 4.20 -5.40
C PRO A 49 4.21 3.96 -6.06
N ILE A 50 4.20 3.27 -7.20
CA ILE A 50 5.42 3.00 -7.95
C ILE A 50 5.68 4.19 -8.86
N THR A 51 6.73 4.94 -8.59
CA THR A 51 7.16 6.07 -9.45
C THR A 51 8.37 5.74 -10.31
N SER A 52 9.07 4.63 -10.01
CA SER A 52 10.22 4.17 -10.78
C SER A 52 10.42 2.67 -10.57
N PHE A 53 10.61 1.93 -11.67
CA PHE A 53 10.75 0.50 -11.65
C PHE A 53 12.07 0.02 -11.01
N ALA A 54 13.16 0.75 -11.27
CA ALA A 54 14.46 0.46 -10.65
C ALA A 54 14.40 0.61 -9.12
N ARG A 55 13.69 1.64 -8.64
CA ARG A 55 13.51 1.87 -7.21
C ARG A 55 12.68 0.76 -6.58
N ILE A 56 11.58 0.34 -7.22
CA ILE A 56 10.73 -0.69 -6.63
C ILE A 56 11.43 -2.04 -6.55
N LYS A 57 12.20 -2.46 -7.58
CA LYS A 57 13.00 -3.69 -7.53
C LYS A 57 13.93 -3.73 -6.31
N ARG A 58 14.55 -2.59 -5.98
CA ARG A 58 15.42 -2.46 -4.80
C ARG A 58 14.65 -2.52 -3.48
N ILE A 59 13.47 -1.91 -3.39
CA ILE A 59 12.66 -1.94 -2.16
C ILE A 59 12.09 -3.34 -1.94
N THR A 60 11.58 -4.00 -2.98
CA THR A 60 11.02 -5.35 -2.88
C THR A 60 12.06 -6.40 -2.49
N SER A 61 13.32 -6.23 -2.91
CA SER A 61 14.40 -7.14 -2.49
C SER A 61 14.77 -7.00 -1.01
N MET A 62 14.53 -5.83 -0.40
CA MET A 62 14.79 -5.59 1.02
C MET A 62 13.60 -5.96 1.92
N CYS A 63 12.37 -5.83 1.43
CA CYS A 63 11.17 -5.96 2.25
C CYS A 63 10.49 -7.35 2.20
N GLN A 64 11.04 -8.32 1.46
CA GLN A 64 10.41 -9.63 1.16
C GLN A 64 8.96 -9.50 0.67
N ALA A 65 8.55 -8.31 0.20
CA ALA A 65 7.21 -8.03 -0.24
C ALA A 65 6.99 -8.72 -1.58
N PHE A 66 5.95 -9.55 -1.67
CA PHE A 66 5.58 -10.20 -2.91
C PHE A 66 5.14 -9.15 -3.93
N PHE A 67 5.88 -9.07 -5.03
CA PHE A 67 5.55 -8.19 -6.15
C PHE A 67 4.74 -8.97 -7.20
N PRO A 68 3.51 -8.55 -7.54
CA PRO A 68 2.68 -9.23 -8.52
C PRO A 68 3.40 -9.36 -9.87
N LYS A 69 3.39 -10.58 -10.41
CA LYS A 69 4.07 -10.90 -11.68
C LYS A 69 3.56 -10.03 -12.84
N ASP A 70 2.24 -9.84 -12.92
CA ASP A 70 1.61 -9.01 -13.96
C ASP A 70 2.12 -7.57 -13.93
N LEU A 71 2.12 -6.95 -12.74
CA LEU A 71 2.65 -5.60 -12.55
C LEU A 71 4.15 -5.52 -12.92
N SER A 72 4.93 -6.55 -12.57
CA SER A 72 6.35 -6.63 -12.98
C SER A 72 6.52 -6.66 -14.48
N GLN A 73 5.72 -7.47 -15.17
CA GLN A 73 5.80 -7.62 -16.62
C GLN A 73 5.42 -6.32 -17.33
N ARG A 74 4.36 -5.64 -16.86
CA ARG A 74 3.93 -4.34 -17.37
C ARG A 74 5.01 -3.27 -17.22
N LEU A 75 5.67 -3.21 -16.05
CA LEU A 75 6.74 -2.25 -15.79
C LEU A 75 8.05 -2.60 -16.53
N GLU A 76 8.36 -3.88 -16.70
CA GLU A 76 9.51 -4.35 -17.50
C GLU A 76 9.37 -3.95 -18.97
N ALA A 77 8.17 -4.05 -19.53
CA ALA A 77 7.90 -3.67 -20.91
C ALA A 77 8.14 -2.18 -21.20
N VAL A 78 8.14 -1.32 -20.17
CA VAL A 78 8.34 0.13 -20.28
C VAL A 78 9.53 0.63 -19.42
N GLN A 79 10.51 -0.23 -19.17
CA GLN A 79 11.63 0.06 -18.25
C GLN A 79 12.47 1.29 -18.62
N ASP A 80 12.40 1.74 -19.89
CA ASP A 80 13.13 2.90 -20.40
C ASP A 80 12.22 4.14 -20.58
N ASP A 81 10.94 4.06 -20.20
CA ASP A 81 9.96 5.16 -20.24
C ASP A 81 9.47 5.47 -18.82
N ASP A 82 10.10 6.48 -18.19
CA ASP A 82 9.77 6.92 -16.83
C ASP A 82 8.32 7.38 -16.69
N ARG A 83 7.75 7.99 -17.73
CA ARG A 83 6.37 8.48 -17.70
C ARG A 83 5.41 7.30 -17.71
N ALA A 84 5.62 6.33 -18.60
CA ALA A 84 4.80 5.13 -18.65
C ALA A 84 4.88 4.32 -17.35
N GLN A 85 6.07 4.22 -16.73
CA GLN A 85 6.22 3.58 -15.42
C GLN A 85 5.42 4.28 -14.34
N PHE A 86 5.50 5.62 -14.30
CA PHE A 86 4.74 6.42 -13.36
C PHE A 86 3.24 6.23 -13.54
N ASP A 87 2.74 6.28 -14.79
CA ASP A 87 1.33 6.11 -15.10
C ASP A 87 0.83 4.71 -14.68
N ILE A 88 1.54 3.64 -15.04
CA ILE A 88 1.19 2.25 -14.65
C ILE A 88 1.18 2.10 -13.12
N GLY A 89 2.19 2.65 -12.45
CA GLY A 89 2.33 2.54 -11.00
C GLY A 89 1.26 3.30 -10.22
N VAL A 90 0.85 4.47 -10.72
CA VAL A 90 -0.25 5.26 -10.16
C VAL A 90 -1.59 4.58 -10.40
N GLU A 91 -1.87 4.11 -11.61
CA GLU A 91 -3.09 3.36 -11.93
C GLU A 91 -3.25 2.12 -11.04
N TYR A 92 -2.16 1.37 -10.86
CA TYR A 92 -2.16 0.21 -9.98
C TYR A 92 -2.49 0.59 -8.53
N ALA A 93 -1.91 1.68 -8.03
CA ALA A 93 -2.18 2.16 -6.68
C ALA A 93 -3.63 2.66 -6.52
N ILE A 94 -4.21 3.29 -7.56
CA ILE A 94 -5.63 3.68 -7.55
C ILE A 94 -6.53 2.46 -7.37
N ASP A 95 -6.32 1.40 -8.16
CA ASP A 95 -7.14 0.20 -8.08
C ASP A 95 -6.94 -0.52 -6.73
N GLN A 96 -5.69 -0.56 -6.25
CA GLN A 96 -5.36 -1.07 -4.93
C GLN A 96 -6.13 -0.33 -3.83
N CYS A 97 -6.08 1.00 -3.84
CA CYS A 97 -6.77 1.85 -2.87
C CYS A 97 -8.28 1.74 -2.96
N ARG A 98 -8.85 1.66 -4.17
CA ARG A 98 -10.30 1.52 -4.38
C ARG A 98 -10.82 0.24 -3.73
N GLU A 99 -10.18 -0.90 -3.98
CA GLU A 99 -10.57 -2.17 -3.36
C GLU A 99 -10.42 -2.14 -1.83
N LEU A 100 -9.36 -1.50 -1.31
CA LEU A 100 -9.19 -1.34 0.14
C LEU A 100 -10.31 -0.49 0.76
N ILE A 101 -10.67 0.63 0.13
CA ILE A 101 -11.79 1.49 0.55
C ILE A 101 -13.10 0.69 0.55
N ASP A 102 -13.40 0.00 -0.55
CA ASP A 102 -14.61 -0.82 -0.69
C ASP A 102 -14.68 -1.94 0.36
N SER A 103 -13.52 -2.42 0.82
CA SER A 103 -13.39 -3.42 1.89
C SER A 103 -13.54 -2.86 3.32
N GLY A 104 -13.70 -1.54 3.47
CA GLY A 104 -13.95 -0.86 4.74
C GLY A 104 -12.72 -0.61 5.60
N VAL A 105 -11.55 -0.36 5.01
CA VAL A 105 -10.38 0.07 5.80
C VAL A 105 -10.64 1.42 6.50
N PRO A 106 -10.09 1.65 7.71
CA PRO A 106 -10.36 2.87 8.47
C PRO A 106 -9.67 4.12 7.90
N GLY A 107 -8.76 3.95 6.94
CA GLY A 107 -7.97 5.00 6.32
C GLY A 107 -6.83 4.41 5.50
N MET A 108 -5.95 5.26 4.97
CA MET A 108 -4.75 4.83 4.23
C MET A 108 -3.55 5.66 4.66
N HIS A 109 -2.38 5.03 4.68
CA HIS A 109 -1.10 5.70 4.94
C HIS A 109 -0.21 5.66 3.70
N PHE A 110 0.10 6.82 3.13
CA PHE A 110 0.90 6.90 1.91
C PHE A 110 2.38 7.16 2.19
N TYR A 111 3.24 6.32 1.61
CA TYR A 111 4.68 6.56 1.55
C TYR A 111 5.02 7.44 0.35
N VAL A 112 5.07 8.76 0.56
CA VAL A 112 5.25 9.76 -0.52
C VAL A 112 6.70 9.95 -0.96
N LEU A 113 7.69 9.56 -0.15
CA LEU A 113 9.12 9.76 -0.45
C LEU A 113 9.48 11.19 -0.91
N ASN A 114 8.90 12.20 -0.27
CA ASN A 114 9.02 13.63 -0.62
C ASN A 114 8.53 13.99 -2.04
N GLN A 115 7.64 13.19 -2.63
CA GLN A 115 7.03 13.40 -3.94
C GLN A 115 5.50 13.28 -3.85
N SER A 116 4.77 14.38 -4.05
CA SER A 116 3.30 14.40 -3.86
C SER A 116 2.51 13.96 -5.10
N GLN A 117 3.05 14.16 -6.31
CA GLN A 117 2.33 14.01 -7.58
C GLN A 117 1.57 12.67 -7.72
N ALA A 118 2.16 11.55 -7.30
CA ALA A 118 1.50 10.25 -7.35
C ALA A 118 0.31 10.17 -6.38
N CYS A 119 0.48 10.68 -5.15
CA CYS A 119 -0.58 10.71 -4.16
C CYS A 119 -1.71 11.66 -4.54
N GLU A 120 -1.39 12.84 -5.08
CA GLU A 120 -2.40 13.79 -5.57
C GLU A 120 -3.30 13.13 -6.62
N ARG A 121 -2.69 12.47 -7.63
CA ARG A 121 -3.45 11.73 -8.65
C ARG A 121 -4.32 10.61 -8.07
N ILE A 122 -3.82 9.90 -7.07
CA ILE A 122 -4.59 8.84 -6.40
C ILE A 122 -5.79 9.43 -5.66
N LEU A 123 -5.57 10.49 -4.88
CA LEU A 123 -6.63 11.14 -4.12
C LEU A 123 -7.69 11.76 -5.03
N ASP A 124 -7.28 12.42 -6.12
CA ASP A 124 -8.18 12.96 -7.14
C ASP A 124 -9.03 11.85 -7.78
N ALA A 125 -8.40 10.75 -8.20
CA ALA A 125 -9.09 9.63 -8.84
C ALA A 125 -10.07 8.89 -7.92
N LEU A 126 -9.86 8.99 -6.60
CA LEU A 126 -10.74 8.42 -5.58
C LEU A 126 -11.78 9.43 -5.06
N GLY A 127 -11.76 10.68 -5.54
CA GLY A 127 -12.67 11.73 -5.07
C GLY A 127 -12.42 12.16 -3.62
N LEU A 128 -11.18 12.01 -3.14
CA LEU A 128 -10.78 12.30 -1.76
C LEU A 128 -10.05 13.64 -1.59
N CYS A 129 -9.82 14.37 -2.67
CA CYS A 129 -9.29 15.73 -2.58
C CYS A 129 -10.35 16.68 -2.00
N PRO A 130 -9.96 17.57 -1.05
CA PRO A 130 -10.88 18.56 -0.49
C PRO A 130 -11.52 19.37 -1.61
N THR A 131 -12.85 19.45 -1.61
CA THR A 131 -13.54 20.43 -2.45
C THR A 131 -13.18 21.81 -1.92
N ALA A 132 -12.66 22.68 -2.80
CA ALA A 132 -12.34 24.07 -2.47
C ALA A 132 -13.58 24.86 -2.05
#